data_AF-A0A3T8H1L9-F1
#
_entry.id   AF-A0A3T8H1L9-F1
#
_cell.length_a   1.000
_cell.length_b   1.000
_cell.length_c   1.000
_cell.angle_alpha   90.00
_cell.angle_beta   90.00
_cell.angle_gamma   90.00
#
_symmetry.space_group_name_H-M   'P 1'
#
loop_
_entity.id
_entity.type
_entity.pdbx_description
1 polymer ?
#
loop_
_entity_poly.entity_id
_entity_poly.type
_entity_poly.pdbx_seq_one_letter_code
_entity_poly.pdbx_strand_id
1 'polypeptide(L)'
;MTAIAPVITIDGPSGAGKGTLCKAMAEALQWHLLDSGAIYRVLALAALHHHVDVASEDALVPLASHLDVRFVSTNGNLEVILEGE
;
A
#
# COMPACT_ATOMS: atom_id res chain seq x y z
N MET A 1 -9.31 12.45 24.82
CA MET A 1 -10.03 12.02 23.59
C MET A 1 -9.01 11.98 22.48
N THR A 2 -8.67 10.82 21.95
CA THR A 2 -7.89 10.72 20.71
C THR A 2 -8.80 11.22 19.58
N ALA A 3 -8.43 12.32 18.95
CA ALA A 3 -9.12 12.79 17.76
C ALA A 3 -9.06 11.70 16.68
N ILE A 4 -10.17 11.45 15.99
CA ILE A 4 -10.20 10.52 14.86
C ILE A 4 -9.36 11.13 13.74
N ALA A 5 -8.37 10.40 13.23
CA ALA A 5 -7.57 10.85 12.10
C ALA A 5 -8.48 10.95 10.86
N PRO A 6 -8.54 12.11 10.18
CA PRO A 6 -9.32 12.27 8.96
C PRO A 6 -8.73 11.45 7.80
N VAL A 7 -9.59 10.97 6.89
CA VAL A 7 -9.21 10.12 5.74
C VAL A 7 -9.84 10.68 4.47
N ILE A 8 -9.08 10.70 3.38
CA ILE A 8 -9.53 11.05 2.03
C ILE A 8 -9.32 9.83 1.13
N THR A 9 -10.35 9.44 0.37
CA THR A 9 -10.28 8.36 -0.62
C THR A 9 -10.35 8.90 -2.04
N ILE A 10 -9.59 8.31 -2.97
CA ILE A 10 -9.52 8.73 -4.37
C ILE A 10 -9.68 7.48 -5.26
N ASP A 11 -10.86 7.34 -5.84
CA ASP A 11 -11.26 6.18 -6.65
C ASP A 11 -11.47 6.53 -8.12
N GLY A 12 -11.41 5.51 -8.99
CA GLY A 12 -11.56 5.66 -10.43
C GLY A 12 -10.76 4.62 -11.23
N PRO A 13 -10.88 4.61 -12.57
CA PRO A 13 -10.28 3.57 -13.40
C PRO A 13 -8.74 3.67 -13.47
N SER A 14 -8.10 2.61 -13.94
CA SER A 14 -6.66 2.60 -14.26
C SER A 14 -6.34 3.70 -15.28
N GLY A 15 -5.20 4.38 -15.11
CA GLY A 15 -4.78 5.46 -16.01
C GLY A 15 -5.44 6.83 -15.76
N ALA A 16 -6.41 6.95 -14.85
CA ALA A 16 -7.10 8.22 -14.55
C ALA A 16 -6.25 9.26 -13.77
N GLY A 17 -4.98 8.97 -13.47
CA GLY A 17 -4.09 9.90 -12.73
C GLY A 17 -4.26 9.93 -11.21
N LYS A 18 -5.03 9.00 -10.62
CA LYS A 18 -5.29 8.94 -9.17
C LYS A 18 -4.02 8.97 -8.33
N GLY A 19 -3.03 8.14 -8.66
CA GLY A 19 -1.76 8.09 -7.92
C GLY A 19 -1.01 9.42 -7.93
N THR A 20 -1.03 10.14 -9.06
CA THR A 20 -0.45 11.49 -9.17
C THR A 20 -1.20 12.49 -8.29
N LEU A 21 -2.54 12.46 -8.30
CA LEU A 21 -3.36 13.33 -7.46
C LEU A 21 -3.16 13.03 -5.96
N CYS A 22 -3.16 11.74 -5.56
CA CYS A 22 -2.95 11.34 -4.18
C CYS A 22 -1.60 11.85 -3.65
N LYS A 23 -0.53 11.75 -4.45
CA LYS A 23 0.81 12.27 -4.09
C LYS A 23 0.78 13.77 -3.87
N ALA A 24 0.25 14.52 -4.83
CA ALA A 24 0.16 15.98 -4.72
C ALA A 24 -0.66 16.43 -3.50
N MET A 25 -1.78 15.74 -3.19
CA MET A 25 -2.58 16.04 -2.01
C MET A 25 -1.87 15.70 -0.71
N ALA A 26 -1.22 14.53 -0.63
CA ALA A 26 -0.48 14.12 0.57
C ALA A 26 0.68 15.09 0.87
N GLU A 27 1.41 15.53 -0.15
CA GLU A 27 2.46 16.55 -0.04
C GLU A 27 1.90 17.89 0.45
N ALA A 28 0.82 18.38 -0.17
CA ALA A 28 0.21 19.66 0.17
C ALA A 28 -0.39 19.69 1.59
N LEU A 29 -0.96 18.57 2.04
CA LEU A 29 -1.58 18.43 3.37
C LEU A 29 -0.58 17.97 4.44
N GLN A 30 0.61 17.51 4.04
CA GLN A 30 1.57 16.81 4.90
C GLN A 30 0.95 15.59 5.60
N TRP A 31 0.15 14.81 4.85
CA TRP A 31 -0.54 13.62 5.35
C TRP A 31 0.14 12.34 4.89
N HIS A 32 -0.18 11.25 5.59
CA HIS A 32 0.21 9.92 5.15
C HIS A 32 -0.46 9.56 3.81
N LEU A 33 0.30 8.88 2.96
CA LEU A 33 -0.17 8.34 1.68
C LEU A 33 -0.19 6.81 1.73
N LEU A 34 -1.30 6.21 1.32
CA LEU A 34 -1.44 4.77 1.18
C LEU A 34 -1.78 4.45 -0.29
N ASP A 35 -0.98 3.61 -0.94
CA ASP A 35 -1.31 3.03 -2.24
C ASP A 35 -1.89 1.63 -2.05
N SER A 36 -3.21 1.51 -2.13
CA SER A 36 -3.91 0.22 -1.99
C SER A 36 -3.51 -0.79 -3.07
N GLY A 37 -3.19 -0.34 -4.28
CA GLY A 37 -2.73 -1.21 -5.35
C GLY A 37 -1.35 -1.80 -5.10
N ALA A 38 -0.48 -1.08 -4.39
CA ALA A 38 0.81 -1.60 -3.99
C ALA A 38 0.69 -2.72 -2.96
N ILE A 39 -0.29 -2.67 -2.03
CA ILE A 39 -0.52 -3.73 -1.04
C ILE A 39 -0.72 -5.09 -1.72
N TYR A 40 -1.60 -5.16 -2.72
CA TYR A 40 -1.86 -6.42 -3.44
C TYR A 40 -0.65 -6.91 -4.23
N ARG A 41 0.12 -6.00 -4.85
CA ARG A 41 1.35 -6.35 -5.58
C ARG A 41 2.43 -6.89 -4.65
N VAL A 42 2.59 -6.27 -3.48
CA VAL A 42 3.56 -6.69 -2.46
C VAL A 42 3.16 -8.03 -1.85
N LEU A 43 1.87 -8.27 -1.59
CA LEU A 43 1.39 -9.58 -1.15
C LEU A 43 1.70 -10.68 -2.19
N ALA A 44 1.45 -10.41 -3.47
CA ALA A 44 1.79 -11.35 -4.54
C ALA A 44 3.30 -11.61 -4.58
N LEU A 45 4.13 -10.58 -4.45
CA LEU A 45 5.58 -10.71 -4.40
C LEU A 45 6.04 -11.55 -3.20
N ALA A 46 5.50 -11.29 -2.01
CA ALA A 46 5.78 -12.05 -0.80
C ALA A 46 5.38 -13.54 -0.97
N ALA A 47 4.23 -13.81 -1.59
CA ALA A 47 3.81 -15.19 -1.87
C ALA A 47 4.80 -15.90 -2.79
N LEU A 48 5.33 -15.21 -3.79
CA LEU A 48 6.37 -15.75 -4.68
C LEU A 48 7.70 -15.98 -3.94
N HIS A 49 8.13 -15.04 -3.08
CA HIS A 49 9.36 -15.17 -2.29
C HIS A 49 9.30 -16.36 -1.32
N HIS A 50 8.18 -16.51 -0.62
CA HIS A 50 7.96 -17.56 0.38
C HIS A 50 7.44 -18.87 -0.21
N HIS A 51 7.32 -18.96 -1.54
CA HIS A 51 6.80 -20.13 -2.26
C HIS A 51 5.43 -20.60 -1.74
N VAL A 52 4.59 -19.64 -1.34
CA VAL A 52 3.21 -19.89 -0.93
C VAL A 52 2.36 -20.15 -2.17
N ASP A 53 1.47 -21.14 -2.10
CA ASP A 53 0.56 -21.44 -3.20
C ASP A 53 -0.40 -20.26 -3.43
N VAL A 54 -0.23 -19.59 -4.57
CA VAL A 54 -1.02 -18.41 -4.98
C VAL A 54 -2.49 -18.75 -5.29
N ALA A 55 -2.82 -20.04 -5.45
CA ALA A 55 -4.19 -20.49 -5.63
C ALA A 55 -4.90 -20.85 -4.30
N SER A 56 -4.16 -20.90 -3.18
CA SER A 56 -4.70 -21.26 -1.88
C SER A 56 -4.99 -20.02 -1.03
N GLU A 57 -6.25 -19.63 -0.96
CA GLU A 57 -6.70 -18.53 -0.09
C GLU A 57 -6.31 -18.78 1.37
N ASP A 58 -6.53 -20.00 1.88
CA ASP A 58 -6.18 -20.39 3.25
C ASP A 58 -4.69 -20.19 3.57
N ALA A 59 -3.81 -20.38 2.58
CA ALA A 59 -2.37 -20.15 2.74
C ALA A 59 -2.00 -18.66 2.62
N LEU A 60 -2.73 -17.88 1.83
CA LEU A 60 -2.48 -16.44 1.61
C LEU A 60 -2.99 -15.56 2.75
N VAL A 61 -4.09 -15.93 3.42
CA VAL A 61 -4.66 -15.17 4.55
C VAL A 61 -3.63 -14.89 5.67
N PRO A 62 -2.90 -15.88 6.21
CA PRO A 62 -1.92 -15.61 7.25
C PRO A 62 -0.77 -14.73 6.75
N LEU A 63 -0.32 -14.91 5.50
CA LEU A 63 0.70 -14.07 4.89
C LEU A 63 0.24 -12.61 4.78
N ALA A 64 -0.98 -12.37 4.30
CA ALA A 64 -1.54 -11.02 4.17
C ALA A 64 -1.71 -10.31 5.52
N SER A 65 -2.15 -11.04 6.55
CA SER A 65 -2.36 -10.46 7.89
C SER A 65 -1.07 -10.08 8.62
N HIS A 66 0.07 -10.67 8.25
CA HIS A 66 1.38 -10.42 8.86
C HIS A 66 2.38 -9.81 7.88
N LEU A 67 1.91 -9.25 6.77
CA LEU A 67 2.76 -8.68 5.73
C LEU A 67 3.57 -7.51 6.30
N ASP A 68 4.90 -7.64 6.40
CA ASP A 68 5.80 -6.55 6.79
C ASP A 68 5.98 -5.58 5.62
N VAL A 69 4.98 -4.74 5.42
CA VAL A 69 4.98 -3.70 4.40
C VAL A 69 5.04 -2.32 5.05
N ARG A 70 5.96 -1.48 4.57
CA ARG A 70 6.08 -0.08 4.98
C ARG A 70 5.91 0.85 3.80
N PHE A 71 5.07 1.87 3.99
CA PHE A 71 4.86 2.96 3.04
C PHE A 71 5.63 4.18 3.53
N VAL A 72 6.72 4.52 2.85
CA VAL A 72 7.57 5.66 3.18
C VAL A 72 7.38 6.73 2.13
N SER A 73 6.90 7.90 2.54
CA SER A 73 6.79 9.05 1.64
C SER A 73 7.92 10.04 1.93
N THR A 74 8.80 10.23 0.96
CA THR A 74 9.96 11.13 1.07
C THR A 74 10.00 12.04 -0.16
N ASN A 75 9.93 13.36 0.03
CA ASN A 75 9.98 14.36 -1.05
C ASN A 75 9.01 14.06 -2.22
N GLY A 76 7.80 13.59 -1.92
CA GLY A 76 6.78 13.26 -2.93
C GLY A 76 6.91 11.90 -3.63
N ASN A 77 8.00 11.18 -3.36
CA ASN A 77 8.14 9.80 -3.76
C ASN A 77 7.57 8.88 -2.69
N LEU A 78 6.82 7.86 -3.13
CA LEU A 78 6.32 6.79 -2.28
C LEU A 78 7.18 5.57 -2.53
N GLU A 79 7.93 5.16 -1.52
CA GLU A 79 8.65 3.90 -1.46
C GLU A 79 7.82 2.89 -0.69
N VAL A 80 7.76 1.67 -1.22
CA VAL A 80 7.06 0.55 -0.60
C VAL A 80 8.10 -0.52 -0.31
N ILE A 81 8.35 -0.74 0.97
CA ILE A 81 9.40 -1.62 1.48
C ILE A 81 8.73 -2.90 1.94
N LEU A 82 9.24 -4.06 1.51
CA LEU A 82 8.76 -5.38 1.91
C LEU A 82 9.87 -6.07 2.71
N GLU A 83 9.61 -6.44 3.96
CA GLU A 83 10.57 -7.18 4.81
C GLU A 83 11.94 -6.47 4.99
N GLY A 84 11.98 -5.15 4.77
CA GLY A 84 13.20 -4.35 4.85
C GLY A 84 13.95 -4.16 3.52
N GLU A 85 13.45 -4.75 2.42
CA GLU A 85 13.96 -4.62 1.06
C GLU A 85 13.26 -3.53 0.25
#